data_AF-A0A345BYK9-F1
#
_entry.id   AF-A0A345BYK9-F1
#
_cell.length_a   1.000
_cell.length_b   1.000
_cell.length_c   1.000
_cell.angle_alpha   90.00
_cell.angle_beta   90.00
_cell.angle_gamma   90.00
#
_symmetry.space_group_name_H-M   'P 1'
#
loop_
_entity.id
_entity.type
_entity.pdbx_description
1 polymer ?
#
loop_
_entity_poly.entity_id
_entity_poly.type
_entity_poly.pdbx_seq_one_letter_code
_entity_poly.pdbx_strand_id
1 'polypeptide(L)'
;MVTLIPVPFLFHFYETLQFARGEDVPFLLLSVLLLLFIIFIGAVSTNIKLRNMILVSIVSIIISVLLGTVFITPLNEAWFKPFGRGLTLMFTGIALFVGQFYRSFYFTLFESKSVTNTSAIGVREWNNNCATFAFSSLY
;
A
#
# COMPACT_ATOMS: atom_id res chain seq x y z
N MET A 1 -0.31 13.37 2.25
CA MET A 1 1.07 13.46 1.73
C MET A 1 1.39 12.15 1.04
N VAL A 2 1.87 12.16 -0.21
CA VAL A 2 2.38 10.94 -0.86
C VAL A 2 3.89 10.94 -0.67
N THR A 3 4.39 10.07 0.20
CA THR A 3 5.83 9.95 0.43
C THR A 3 6.48 9.24 -0.76
N LEU A 4 7.34 9.94 -1.49
CA LEU A 4 8.11 9.42 -2.64
C LEU A 4 9.32 8.59 -2.16
N ILE A 5 9.09 7.71 -1.18
CA ILE A 5 10.16 6.90 -0.62
C ILE A 5 10.42 5.74 -1.59
N PRO A 6 11.66 5.56 -2.10
CA PRO A 6 12.02 4.48 -3.01
C PRO A 6 12.22 3.18 -2.20
N VAL A 7 11.12 2.63 -1.69
CA VAL A 7 11.12 1.43 -0.83
C VAL A 7 11.74 0.20 -1.52
N PRO A 8 11.45 -0.11 -2.79
CA PRO A 8 12.11 -1.21 -3.48
C PRO A 8 13.63 -1.09 -3.42
N PHE A 9 14.15 0.12 -3.59
CA PHE A 9 15.59 0.36 -3.46
C PHE A 9 16.09 0.14 -2.04
N LEU A 10 15.43 0.73 -1.03
CA LEU A 10 15.86 0.58 0.37
C LEU A 10 15.90 -0.89 0.82
N PHE A 11 14.91 -1.68 0.39
CA PHE A 11 14.85 -3.11 0.67
C PHE A 11 16.07 -3.84 0.10
N HIS A 12 16.31 -3.71 -1.20
CA HIS A 12 17.41 -4.39 -1.88
C HIS A 12 18.78 -3.84 -1.48
N PHE A 13 18.88 -2.55 -1.15
CA PHE A 13 20.10 -1.93 -0.67
C PHE A 13 20.48 -2.45 0.72
N TYR A 14 19.53 -2.57 1.64
CA TYR A 14 19.79 -3.16 2.95
C TYR A 14 20.20 -4.63 2.85
N GLU A 15 19.48 -5.42 2.05
CA GLU A 15 19.77 -6.83 1.85
C GLU A 15 21.18 -7.05 1.30
N THR A 16 21.55 -6.28 0.27
CA THR A 16 22.89 -6.36 -0.33
C THR A 16 24.00 -5.89 0.60
N LEU A 17 23.74 -4.90 1.46
CA LEU A 17 24.70 -4.44 2.47
C LEU A 17 24.95 -5.51 3.53
N GLN A 18 23.90 -6.20 4.00
CA GLN A 18 24.02 -7.28 4.98
C GLN A 18 24.68 -8.52 4.37
N PHE A 19 24.31 -8.87 3.14
CA PHE A 19 24.98 -9.94 2.39
C PHE A 19 26.49 -9.67 2.23
N ALA A 20 26.88 -8.42 1.94
CA ALA A 20 28.29 -8.04 1.85
C ALA A 20 29.05 -8.11 3.19
N ARG A 21 28.34 -8.05 4.33
CA ARG A 21 28.92 -8.25 5.67
C ARG A 21 28.98 -9.71 6.09
N GLY A 22 28.47 -10.64 5.28
CA GLY A 22 28.37 -12.06 5.62
C GLY A 22 27.39 -12.34 6.76
N GLU A 23 26.50 -11.40 7.08
CA GLU A 23 25.48 -11.57 8.09
C GLU A 23 24.22 -12.20 7.47
N ASP A 24 23.67 -13.22 8.13
CA ASP A 24 22.38 -13.79 7.74
C ASP A 24 21.30 -12.72 7.86
N VAL A 25 20.68 -12.38 6.72
CA VAL A 25 19.60 -11.41 6.70
C VAL A 25 18.35 -12.07 7.27
N PRO A 26 17.78 -11.61 8.41
CA PRO A 26 16.51 -12.12 8.88
C PRO A 26 15.41 -11.64 7.93
N PHE A 27 15.16 -12.41 6.88
CA PHE A 27 14.18 -12.13 5.82
C PHE A 27 12.81 -11.77 6.39
N LEU A 28 12.44 -12.38 7.53
CA LEU A 28 11.22 -12.08 8.27
C LEU A 28 11.14 -10.61 8.72
N LEU A 29 12.22 -10.05 9.27
CA LEU A 29 12.21 -8.71 9.85
C LEU A 29 12.05 -7.65 8.77
N LEU A 30 12.73 -7.84 7.64
CA LEU A 30 12.63 -6.95 6.48
C LEU A 30 11.24 -7.02 5.83
N SER A 31 10.68 -8.22 5.73
CA SER A 31 9.32 -8.46 5.21
C SER A 31 8.24 -7.83 6.09
N VAL A 32 8.39 -7.90 7.41
CA VAL A 32 7.45 -7.28 8.37
C VAL A 32 7.51 -5.75 8.29
N LEU A 33 8.71 -5.17 8.20
CA LEU A 33 8.89 -3.73 7.99
C LEU A 33 8.24 -3.25 6.69
N LEU A 34 8.38 -4.02 5.62
CA LEU A 34 7.74 -3.75 4.33
C LEU A 34 6.20 -3.78 4.45
N LEU A 35 5.66 -4.77 5.15
CA LEU A 35 4.22 -4.90 5.38
C LEU A 35 3.66 -3.72 6.20
N LEU A 36 4.34 -3.36 7.29
CA LEU A 36 3.97 -2.19 8.11
C LEU A 36 3.97 -0.91 7.27
N PHE A 37 4.96 -0.76 6.39
CA PHE A 37 5.04 0.39 5.50
C PHE A 37 3.88 0.45 4.49
N ILE A 38 3.48 -0.69 3.90
CA ILE A 38 2.31 -0.77 3.02
C ILE A 38 1.03 -0.38 3.77
N ILE A 39 0.85 -0.88 4.99
CA ILE A 39 -0.31 -0.56 5.83
C ILE A 39 -0.33 0.93 6.16
N PHE A 40 0.81 1.50 6.54
CA PHE A 40 0.96 2.90 6.92
C PHE A 40 0.73 3.85 5.75
N ILE A 41 1.45 3.67 4.63
CA ILE A 41 1.26 4.49 3.42
C ILE A 41 -0.17 4.37 2.94
N GLY A 42 -0.68 3.14 2.88
CA GLY A 42 -2.03 2.94 2.44
C GLY A 42 -3.05 3.66 3.34
N ALA A 43 -2.81 3.73 4.66
CA ALA A 43 -3.66 4.45 5.62
C ALA A 43 -3.68 5.95 5.35
N VAL A 44 -2.50 6.50 5.09
CA VAL A 44 -2.33 7.93 4.77
C VAL A 44 -2.85 8.26 3.37
N SER A 45 -2.92 7.28 2.47
CA SER A 45 -3.34 7.46 1.06
C SER A 45 -4.85 7.41 0.82
N THR A 46 -5.67 7.25 1.86
CA THR A 46 -7.14 7.11 1.77
C THR A 46 -7.85 8.30 1.12
N ASN A 47 -7.24 9.50 1.15
CA ASN A 47 -7.80 10.73 0.56
C ASN A 47 -7.23 11.10 -0.82
N ILE A 48 -6.47 10.20 -1.45
CA ILE A 48 -5.70 10.52 -2.67
C ILE A 48 -6.38 9.90 -3.89
N LYS A 49 -6.55 10.68 -4.95
CA LYS A 49 -7.09 10.19 -6.23
C LYS A 49 -6.21 9.03 -6.73
N LEU A 50 -6.84 7.92 -7.14
CA LEU A 50 -6.15 6.71 -7.64
C LEU A 50 -5.09 7.03 -8.71
N ARG A 51 -5.38 7.99 -9.61
CA ARG A 51 -4.44 8.48 -10.63
C ARG A 51 -3.11 8.99 -10.04
N ASN A 52 -3.17 9.74 -8.94
CA ASN A 52 -1.98 10.28 -8.30
C ASN A 52 -1.19 9.17 -7.58
N MET A 53 -1.88 8.17 -7.03
CA MET A 53 -1.23 6.99 -6.44
C MET A 53 -0.41 6.24 -7.49
N ILE A 54 -1.00 5.96 -8.66
CA ILE A 54 -0.32 5.29 -9.77
C ILE A 54 0.91 6.07 -10.22
N LEU A 55 0.78 7.39 -10.44
CA LEU A 55 1.90 8.23 -10.87
C LEU A 55 3.05 8.21 -9.85
N VAL A 56 2.74 8.35 -8.56
CA VAL A 56 3.77 8.35 -7.52
C VAL A 56 4.44 6.98 -7.38
N SER A 57 3.71 5.88 -7.51
CA SER A 57 4.29 4.54 -7.50
C SER A 57 5.21 4.32 -8.72
N ILE A 58 4.82 4.75 -9.91
CA ILE A 58 5.68 4.66 -11.11
C ILE A 58 6.97 5.46 -10.92
N VAL A 59 6.87 6.71 -10.45
CA VAL A 59 8.05 7.55 -10.19
C VAL A 59 8.93 6.92 -9.11
N SER A 60 8.36 6.37 -8.04
CA SER A 60 9.10 5.67 -6.99
C SER A 60 9.85 4.44 -7.53
N ILE A 61 9.26 3.67 -8.45
CA ILE A 61 9.92 2.53 -9.09
C ILE A 61 11.10 2.99 -9.95
N ILE A 62 10.91 4.03 -10.76
CA ILE A 62 11.98 4.58 -11.61
C ILE A 62 13.14 5.09 -10.75
N ILE A 63 12.85 5.87 -9.70
CA ILE A 63 13.85 6.35 -8.75
C ILE A 63 14.54 5.16 -8.08
N SER A 64 13.79 4.13 -7.68
CA SER A 64 14.37 2.94 -7.05
C SER A 64 15.36 2.22 -7.97
N VAL A 65 15.01 2.04 -9.24
CA VAL A 65 15.90 1.41 -10.22
C VAL A 65 17.16 2.25 -10.43
N LEU A 66 17.04 3.58 -10.57
CA LEU A 66 18.18 4.49 -10.72
C LEU A 66 19.10 4.48 -9.49
N LEU A 67 18.53 4.50 -8.28
CA LEU A 67 19.34 4.39 -7.06
C LEU A 67 20.00 3.01 -6.97
N GLY A 68 19.31 1.95 -7.39
CA GLY A 68 19.86 0.61 -7.46
C GLY A 68 21.06 0.51 -8.39
N THR A 69 21.03 1.19 -9.54
CA THR A 69 22.18 1.20 -10.46
C THR A 69 23.38 1.97 -9.93
N VAL A 70 23.16 3.02 -9.12
CA VAL A 70 24.24 3.85 -8.58
C VAL A 70 24.85 3.26 -7.31
N PHE A 71 24.03 2.83 -6.34
CA PHE A 71 24.51 2.49 -4.99
C PHE A 71 24.77 0.99 -4.76
N ILE A 72 24.12 0.11 -5.52
CA ILE A 72 24.29 -1.34 -5.37
C ILE A 72 25.48 -1.84 -6.23
N THR A 73 25.87 -1.10 -7.28
CA THR A 73 27.11 -1.38 -8.04
C THR A 73 28.28 -0.72 -7.30
N PRO A 74 29.37 -1.44 -6.96
CA PRO A 74 29.81 -2.74 -7.47
C PRO A 74 29.68 -3.90 -6.46
N LEU A 75 28.90 -3.77 -5.38
CA LEU A 75 29.09 -4.60 -4.19
C LEU A 75 28.79 -6.09 -4.40
N ASN A 76 27.76 -6.49 -5.17
CA ASN A 76 27.45 -7.90 -5.42
C ASN A 76 26.43 -8.11 -6.58
N GLU A 77 26.91 -8.28 -7.82
CA GLU A 77 26.04 -8.64 -8.96
C GLU A 77 25.52 -10.09 -8.88
N ALA A 78 26.25 -10.97 -8.19
CA ALA A 78 25.88 -12.37 -8.02
C ALA A 78 24.55 -12.53 -7.26
N TRP A 79 24.24 -11.61 -6.34
CA TRP A 79 23.00 -11.63 -5.55
C TRP A 79 21.74 -11.51 -6.41
N PHE A 80 21.83 -10.82 -7.54
CA PHE A 80 20.66 -10.57 -8.40
C PHE A 80 20.48 -11.59 -9.51
N LYS A 81 21.35 -12.61 -9.63
CA LYS A 81 21.18 -13.66 -10.65
C LYS A 81 20.02 -14.59 -10.29
N PRO A 82 19.27 -15.12 -11.28
CA PRO A 82 19.46 -14.98 -12.72
C PRO A 82 18.80 -13.75 -13.36
N PHE A 83 17.86 -13.09 -12.68
CA PHE A 83 16.99 -12.07 -13.28
C PHE A 83 17.66 -10.69 -13.47
N GLY A 84 18.72 -10.42 -12.72
CA GLY A 84 19.40 -9.14 -12.71
C GLY A 84 18.66 -8.07 -11.90
N ARG A 85 19.44 -7.10 -11.40
CA ARG A 85 18.99 -6.10 -10.44
C ARG A 85 17.77 -5.29 -10.92
N GLY A 86 17.80 -4.84 -12.17
CA GLY A 86 16.73 -4.01 -12.72
C GLY A 86 15.37 -4.71 -12.63
N LEU A 87 15.33 -5.99 -13.02
CA LEU A 87 14.11 -6.80 -12.92
C LEU A 87 13.72 -7.06 -11.47
N THR A 88 14.66 -7.38 -10.58
CA THR A 88 14.34 -7.62 -9.16
C THR A 88 13.72 -6.39 -8.49
N LEU A 89 14.32 -5.20 -8.66
CA LEU A 89 13.75 -3.95 -8.13
C LEU A 89 12.39 -3.62 -8.76
N MET A 90 12.22 -3.88 -10.05
CA MET A 90 10.96 -3.66 -10.74
C MET A 90 9.86 -4.60 -10.23
N PHE A 91 10.15 -5.89 -10.04
CA PHE A 91 9.21 -6.87 -9.48
C PHE A 91 8.78 -6.50 -8.06
N THR A 92 9.72 -6.12 -7.20
CA THR A 92 9.40 -5.65 -5.84
C THR A 92 8.55 -4.38 -5.87
N GLY A 93 8.87 -3.45 -6.78
CA GLY A 93 8.06 -2.26 -7.03
C GLY A 93 6.62 -2.56 -7.45
N ILE A 94 6.44 -3.52 -8.36
CA ILE A 94 5.12 -3.98 -8.81
C ILE A 94 4.35 -4.63 -7.65
N ALA A 95 4.99 -5.48 -6.86
CA ALA A 95 4.37 -6.12 -5.70
C ALA A 95 3.86 -5.09 -4.68
N LEU A 96 4.65 -4.04 -4.40
CA LEU A 96 4.24 -2.94 -3.54
C LEU A 96 3.07 -2.15 -4.12
N PHE A 97 3.09 -1.87 -5.43
CA PHE A 97 2.00 -1.20 -6.12
C PHE A 97 0.69 -2.00 -6.01
N VAL A 98 0.76 -3.32 -6.23
CA VAL A 98 -0.40 -4.23 -6.07
C VAL A 98 -0.92 -4.19 -4.64
N GLY A 99 -0.05 -4.25 -3.63
CA GLY A 99 -0.45 -4.16 -2.22
C GLY A 99 -1.16 -2.84 -1.86
N GLN A 100 -0.64 -1.71 -2.34
CA GLN A 100 -1.27 -0.40 -2.17
C GLN A 100 -2.63 -0.33 -2.87
N PHE A 101 -2.72 -0.86 -4.09
CA PHE A 101 -3.95 -0.93 -4.86
C PHE A 101 -5.05 -1.72 -4.14
N TYR A 102 -4.73 -2.93 -3.67
CA TYR A 102 -5.68 -3.76 -2.91
C TYR A 102 -6.20 -3.01 -1.69
N ARG A 103 -5.32 -2.45 -0.86
CA ARG A 103 -5.74 -1.72 0.34
C ARG A 103 -6.64 -0.53 0.00
N SER A 104 -6.30 0.25 -1.02
CA SER A 104 -7.12 1.39 -1.47
C SER A 104 -8.50 0.94 -1.97
N PHE A 105 -8.55 -0.17 -2.70
CA PHE A 105 -9.79 -0.73 -3.22
C PHE A 105 -10.70 -1.24 -2.08
N TYR A 106 -10.16 -2.05 -1.16
CA TYR A 106 -10.91 -2.55 -0.01
C TYR A 106 -11.39 -1.42 0.92
N PHE A 107 -10.56 -0.40 1.16
CA PHE A 107 -10.96 0.74 1.97
C PHE A 107 -12.13 1.50 1.34
N THR A 108 -12.08 1.75 0.02
CA THR A 108 -13.16 2.42 -0.71
C THR A 108 -14.47 1.62 -0.66
N LEU A 109 -14.40 0.29 -0.79
CA LEU A 109 -15.56 -0.59 -0.66
C LEU A 109 -16.12 -0.64 0.76
N PHE A 110 -15.26 -0.56 1.78
CA PHE A 110 -15.70 -0.55 3.16
C PHE A 110 -16.39 0.77 3.52
N GLU A 111 -15.80 1.89 3.11
CA GLU A 111 -16.37 3.23 3.29
C GLU A 111 -17.76 3.32 2.64
N SER A 112 -17.91 2.83 1.40
CA SER A 112 -19.21 2.86 0.69
C SER A 112 -20.28 2.01 1.38
N LYS A 113 -19.92 0.83 1.90
CA LYS A 113 -20.84 0.00 2.71
C LYS A 113 -21.24 0.68 4.02
N SER A 114 -20.31 1.36 4.69
CA SER A 114 -20.60 2.05 5.95
C SER A 114 -21.63 3.17 5.75
N VAL A 115 -21.44 4.02 4.74
CA VAL A 115 -22.35 5.13 4.42
C VAL A 115 -23.73 4.63 4.03
N THR A 116 -23.80 3.54 3.25
CA THR A 116 -25.07 2.95 2.81
C THR A 116 -25.83 2.29 3.97
N ASN A 117 -25.12 1.67 4.93
CA ASN A 117 -25.76 1.09 6.10
C ASN A 117 -26.32 2.16 7.04
N THR A 118 -25.59 3.27 7.25
CA THR A 118 -26.07 4.38 8.10
C THR A 118 -27.31 5.04 7.51
N SER A 119 -27.36 5.26 6.19
CA SER A 119 -28.56 5.80 5.54
C SER A 119 -29.73 4.82 5.59
N ALA A 120 -29.49 3.52 5.41
CA ALA A 120 -30.54 2.50 5.52
C ALA A 120 -31.10 2.33 6.95
N ILE A 121 -30.30 2.58 7.99
CA ILE A 121 -30.76 2.60 9.39
C ILE A 121 -31.62 3.85 9.63
N GLY A 122 -31.16 5.04 9.20
CA GLY A 122 -31.90 6.28 9.37
C GLY A 122 -33.27 6.28 8.66
N VAL A 123 -33.36 5.69 7.45
CA VAL A 123 -34.63 5.53 6.74
C VAL A 123 -35.58 4.57 7.49
N ARG A 124 -35.04 3.51 8.12
CA ARG A 124 -35.84 2.56 8.92
C ARG A 124 -36.40 3.21 10.18
N GLU A 125 -35.59 3.97 10.90
CA GLU A 125 -36.03 4.72 12.07
C GLU A 125 -37.10 5.77 11.73
N TRP A 126 -36.93 6.50 10.63
CA TRP A 126 -37.93 7.47 10.17
C TRP A 126 -39.27 6.81 9.86
N ASN A 127 -39.26 5.68 9.13
CA ASN A 127 -40.48 4.94 8.81
C ASN A 127 -41.18 4.41 10.08
N ASN A 128 -40.43 3.87 11.04
CA ASN A 128 -40.99 3.37 12.29
C ASN A 128 -41.60 4.50 13.12
N ASN A 129 -40.95 5.67 13.18
CA ASN A 129 -41.47 6.83 13.89
C ASN A 129 -42.74 7.40 13.23
N CYS A 130 -42.79 7.47 11.89
CA CYS A 130 -44.00 7.87 11.18
C CYS A 130 -45.16 6.89 11.37
N ALA A 131 -44.90 5.59 11.36
CA ALA A 131 -45.93 4.58 11.64
C ALA A 131 -46.47 4.72 13.07
N THR A 132 -45.60 4.94 14.04
CA THR A 132 -46.00 5.12 15.46
C THR A 132 -46.82 6.40 15.64
N PHE A 133 -46.44 7.50 14.99
CA PHE A 133 -47.21 8.75 15.00
C PHE A 133 -48.60 8.61 14.37
N ALA A 134 -48.71 7.94 13.22
CA ALA A 134 -50.00 7.71 12.56
C ALA A 134 -50.96 6.90 13.45
N PHE A 135 -50.47 5.89 14.16
CA PHE A 135 -51.28 5.10 15.11
C PHE A 135 -51.70 5.91 16.35
N SER A 136 -50.88 6.86 16.82
CA SER A 136 -51.22 7.70 17.97
C SER A 136 -52.30 8.77 17.68
N SER A 137 -52.54 9.09 16.40
CA SER A 137 -53.52 10.12 15.98
C SER A 137 -54.94 9.58 15.75
N LEU A 138 -55.14 8.27 15.89
CA LEU A 138 -56.41 7.57 15.66
C LEU A 138 -57.18 7.25 16.96
N TYR A 139 -56.68 7.70 18.12
CA TYR A 139 -57.31 7.59 19.44
C TYR A 139 -57.34 8.97 20.11
#